data_AF-A0A8D2PIC6-F1
#
_entry.id   AF-A0A8D2PIC6-F1
#
_cell.length_a   1.000
_cell.length_b   1.000
_cell.length_c   1.000
_cell.angle_alpha   90.00
_cell.angle_beta   90.00
_cell.angle_gamma   90.00
#
_symmetry.space_group_name_H-M   'P 1'
#
loop_
_entity.id
_entity.type
_entity.pdbx_description
1 polymer ?
#
loop_
_entity_poly.entity_id
_entity_poly.type
_entity_poly.pdbx_seq_one_letter_code
_entity_poly.pdbx_strand_id
1 'polypeptide(L)'
;MGEPSRAGEWPEVLEPSGVPEPSGPLQPTPPPEMLEGLLSQRFGPLPRPATIARLRRSPEGGYEPTGDPAEVLQRRQAANAKERERIRNLNSGFSQLRTLVPLMPRDRRPSKADTLRAAAQYIRLLWGVLQDTGGCQVGSQN
;
A
#
# COMPACT_ATOMS: atom_id res chain seq x y z
N MET A 1 16.38 40.74 8.49
CA MET A 1 16.83 40.08 7.25
C MET A 1 18.05 39.26 7.60
N GLY A 2 17.91 37.93 7.65
CA GLY A 2 19.00 37.02 7.94
C GLY A 2 18.65 35.70 7.29
N GLU A 3 19.16 35.49 6.07
CA GLU A 3 19.01 34.24 5.35
C GLU A 3 19.82 33.13 6.02
N PRO A 4 19.27 31.90 6.12
CA PRO A 4 19.95 30.78 6.71
C PRO A 4 20.73 29.95 5.68
N SER A 5 21.87 29.44 6.13
CA SER A 5 22.31 28.05 5.96
C SER A 5 22.49 27.49 4.55
N ARG A 6 23.73 27.64 4.06
CA ARG A 6 24.58 26.64 3.38
C ARG A 6 23.96 25.23 3.31
N ALA A 7 23.16 24.97 2.28
CA ALA A 7 22.86 23.62 1.82
C ALA A 7 23.99 23.18 0.88
N GLY A 8 24.52 21.98 1.13
CA GLY A 8 25.67 21.43 0.43
C GLY A 8 25.54 21.54 -1.09
N GLU A 9 26.54 22.18 -1.68
CA GLU A 9 26.87 22.04 -3.09
C GLU A 9 27.04 20.55 -3.38
N TRP A 10 26.16 20.00 -4.22
CA TRP A 10 26.47 18.74 -4.89
C TRP A 10 27.71 19.00 -5.74
N PRO A 11 28.79 18.19 -5.63
CA PRO A 11 29.95 18.38 -6.47
C PRO A 11 29.49 18.30 -7.93
N GLU A 12 29.79 19.38 -8.63
CA GLU A 12 29.57 19.59 -10.05
C GLU A 12 29.97 18.33 -10.81
N VAL A 13 28.98 17.73 -11.48
CA VAL A 13 29.16 16.50 -12.25
C VAL A 13 30.17 16.86 -13.33
N LEU A 14 31.39 16.33 -13.21
CA LEU A 14 32.42 16.46 -14.22
C LEU A 14 31.92 15.69 -15.45
N GLU A 15 31.25 16.39 -16.37
CA GLU A 15 30.85 15.86 -17.68
C GLU A 15 32.10 15.27 -18.35
N PRO A 16 32.21 13.93 -18.49
CA PRO A 16 33.34 13.35 -19.19
C PRO A 16 33.17 13.65 -20.69
N SER A 17 33.93 14.64 -21.15
CA SER A 17 34.21 14.85 -22.58
C SER A 17 34.56 13.51 -23.23
N GLY A 18 33.72 13.08 -24.18
CA GLY A 18 34.00 11.95 -25.07
C GLY A 18 33.42 10.62 -24.63
N VAL A 19 32.08 10.49 -24.61
CA VAL A 19 31.48 9.18 -24.86
C VAL A 19 31.49 8.96 -26.38
N PRO A 20 32.23 7.98 -26.93
CA PRO A 20 32.13 7.67 -28.34
C PRO A 20 30.69 7.25 -28.65
N GLU A 21 30.05 7.96 -29.59
CA GLU A 21 28.80 7.51 -30.22
C GLU A 21 28.94 6.04 -30.61
N PRO A 22 28.06 5.13 -30.15
CA PRO A 22 28.18 3.70 -30.43
C PRO A 22 27.91 3.46 -31.93
N SER A 23 28.96 3.58 -32.73
CA SER A 23 28.99 3.33 -34.17
C SER A 23 29.15 1.84 -34.42
N GLY A 24 28.21 1.04 -33.93
CA GLY A 24 28.19 -0.42 -34.08
C GLY A 24 26.76 -0.95 -34.20
N PRO A 25 26.54 -2.13 -34.80
CA PRO A 25 25.21 -2.72 -34.86
C PRO A 25 24.66 -2.87 -33.43
N LEU A 26 23.47 -2.32 -33.19
CA LEU A 26 22.77 -2.48 -31.93
C LEU A 26 22.57 -3.99 -31.69
N GLN A 27 23.29 -4.53 -30.71
CA GLN A 27 23.13 -5.93 -30.32
C GLN A 27 21.66 -6.14 -29.94
N PRO A 28 21.03 -7.21 -30.43
CA PRO A 28 19.66 -7.52 -30.04
C PRO A 28 19.59 -7.63 -28.52
N THR A 29 18.58 -6.99 -27.92
CA THR A 29 18.33 -7.13 -26.49
C THR A 29 18.27 -8.62 -26.16
N PRO A 30 19.12 -9.12 -25.24
CA PRO A 30 19.09 -10.53 -24.91
C PRO A 30 17.69 -10.89 -24.42
N PRO A 31 17.22 -12.12 -24.73
CA PRO A 31 15.93 -12.58 -24.24
C PRO A 31 15.92 -12.50 -22.70
N PRO A 32 14.76 -12.20 -22.08
CA PRO A 32 14.68 -12.09 -20.63
C PRO A 32 15.14 -13.42 -20.01
N GLU A 33 16.30 -13.40 -19.38
CA GLU A 33 16.83 -14.56 -18.68
C GLU A 33 15.85 -14.90 -17.54
N MET A 34 15.45 -16.18 -17.44
CA MET A 34 14.66 -16.62 -16.31
C MET A 34 15.50 -16.46 -15.05
N LEU A 35 15.14 -15.48 -14.22
CA LEU A 35 15.82 -15.14 -12.96
C LEU A 35 16.11 -16.38 -12.10
N GLU A 36 15.21 -17.36 -12.10
CA GLU A 36 15.39 -18.65 -11.43
C GLU A 36 16.64 -19.41 -11.92
N GLY A 37 16.88 -19.47 -13.24
CA GLY A 37 18.01 -20.17 -13.82
C GLY A 37 19.34 -19.51 -13.49
N LEU A 38 19.40 -18.17 -13.58
CA LEU A 38 20.59 -17.39 -13.20
C LEU A 38 20.90 -17.53 -11.72
N LEU A 39 19.88 -17.40 -10.86
CA LEU A 39 20.06 -17.52 -9.43
C LEU A 39 20.48 -18.94 -9.06
N SER A 40 19.93 -19.96 -9.73
CA SER A 40 20.33 -21.35 -9.51
C SER A 40 21.77 -21.63 -9.97
N GLN A 41 22.17 -21.07 -11.12
CA GLN A 41 23.52 -21.21 -11.64
C GLN A 41 24.56 -20.52 -10.75
N ARG A 42 24.23 -19.32 -10.23
CA ARG A 42 25.14 -18.51 -9.43
C ARG A 42 25.22 -18.93 -7.96
N PHE A 43 24.11 -19.39 -7.39
CA PHE A 43 23.99 -19.64 -5.95
C PHE A 43 23.67 -21.10 -5.60
N GLY A 44 23.51 -21.98 -6.59
CA GLY A 44 23.12 -23.37 -6.38
C GLY A 44 21.60 -23.55 -6.18
N PRO A 45 21.14 -24.70 -5.66
CA PRO A 45 19.72 -24.98 -5.50
C PRO A 45 19.02 -23.88 -4.68
N LEU A 46 18.03 -23.22 -5.29
CA LEU A 46 17.31 -22.15 -4.62
C LEU A 46 16.47 -22.70 -3.47
N PRO A 47 16.35 -21.96 -2.35
CA PRO A 47 15.46 -22.34 -1.27
C PRO A 47 14.05 -22.46 -1.82
N ARG A 48 13.45 -23.64 -1.66
CA ARG A 48 12.07 -23.88 -2.08
C ARG A 48 11.14 -23.05 -1.19
N PRO A 49 10.15 -22.37 -1.76
CA PRO A 49 9.15 -21.68 -0.97
C PRO A 49 8.44 -22.69 -0.06
N ALA A 50 8.78 -22.65 1.23
CA ALA A 50 8.15 -23.48 2.24
C ALA A 50 6.98 -22.70 2.84
N THR A 51 5.81 -23.32 2.85
CA THR A 51 4.66 -22.75 3.54
C THR A 51 4.92 -22.77 5.04
N ILE A 52 4.69 -21.64 5.73
CA ILE A 52 4.81 -21.57 7.19
C ILE A 52 3.76 -22.50 7.81
N ALA A 53 4.17 -23.72 8.13
CA ALA A 53 3.35 -24.73 8.77
C ALA A 53 3.51 -24.65 10.29
N ARG A 54 2.41 -24.82 11.04
CA ARG A 54 2.51 -25.05 12.48
C ARG A 54 3.02 -26.47 12.69
N LEU A 55 4.19 -26.60 13.28
CA LEU A 55 4.74 -27.89 13.69
C LEU A 55 4.34 -28.17 15.14
N ARG A 56 3.97 -29.41 15.43
CA ARG A 56 3.81 -29.91 16.80
C ARG A 56 4.99 -30.80 17.14
N ARG A 57 5.49 -30.68 18.38
CA ARG A 57 6.54 -31.58 18.87
C ARG A 57 5.92 -32.93 19.19
N SER A 58 6.45 -33.98 18.57
CA SER A 58 6.04 -35.36 18.84
C SER A 58 6.77 -35.92 20.08
N PRO A 59 6.22 -36.93 20.77
CA PRO A 59 6.85 -37.54 21.94
C PRO A 59 8.25 -38.10 21.65
N GLU A 60 8.52 -38.51 20.42
CA GLU A 60 9.80 -39.05 19.97
C GLU A 60 10.86 -37.96 19.71
N GLY A 61 10.54 -36.69 19.97
CA GLY A 61 11.46 -35.56 19.83
C GLY A 61 11.47 -34.89 18.44
N GLY A 62 10.74 -35.45 17.47
CA GLY A 62 10.53 -34.87 16.14
C GLY A 62 9.51 -33.72 16.12
N TYR A 63 9.40 -33.05 14.96
CA TYR A 63 8.41 -32.02 14.70
C TYR A 63 7.57 -32.42 13.49
N GLU A 64 6.27 -32.59 13.69
CA GLU A 64 5.34 -32.98 12.63
C GLU A 64 4.37 -31.84 12.28
N PRO A 65 4.01 -31.66 11.00
CA PRO A 65 2.98 -30.73 10.58
C PRO A 65 1.66 -30.95 11.34
N THR A 66 1.09 -29.87 11.86
CA THR A 66 -0.23 -29.90 12.48
C THR A 66 -1.30 -29.92 11.39
N GLY A 67 -1.73 -31.12 11.02
CA GLY A 67 -2.77 -31.36 10.01
C GLY A 67 -2.22 -31.43 8.57
N ASP A 68 -3.12 -31.73 7.63
CA ASP A 68 -2.79 -31.76 6.19
C ASP A 68 -2.36 -30.34 5.73
N PRO A 69 -1.12 -30.17 5.23
CA PRO A 69 -0.65 -28.89 4.71
C PRO A 69 -1.56 -28.28 3.65
N ALA A 70 -2.18 -29.10 2.78
CA ALA A 70 -3.04 -28.62 1.71
C ALA A 70 -4.33 -27.97 2.26
N GLU A 71 -4.99 -28.61 3.21
CA GLU A 71 -6.17 -28.05 3.87
C GLU A 71 -5.86 -26.77 4.63
N VAL A 72 -4.73 -26.73 5.35
CA VAL A 72 -4.30 -25.53 6.10
C VAL A 72 -4.10 -24.36 5.15
N LEU A 73 -3.49 -24.60 3.98
CA LEU A 73 -3.30 -23.57 2.96
C LEU A 73 -4.64 -23.08 2.39
N GLN A 74 -5.55 -23.98 2.05
CA GLN A 74 -6.85 -23.61 1.51
C GLN A 74 -7.65 -22.75 2.52
N ARG A 75 -7.66 -23.13 3.80
CA ARG A 75 -8.30 -22.35 4.87
C ARG A 75 -7.68 -20.96 5.00
N ARG A 76 -6.35 -20.85 4.94
CA ARG A 76 -5.65 -19.54 4.97
C ARG A 76 -5.96 -18.68 3.75
N GLN A 77 -6.00 -19.28 2.55
CA GLN A 77 -6.36 -18.57 1.33
C GLN A 77 -7.79 -18.02 1.39
N ALA A 78 -8.75 -18.83 1.86
CA ALA A 78 -10.13 -18.40 2.06
C ALA A 78 -10.24 -17.26 3.08
N ALA A 79 -9.55 -17.37 4.23
CA ALA A 79 -9.52 -16.32 5.24
C ALA A 79 -8.92 -15.01 4.70
N ASN A 80 -7.81 -15.09 3.96
CA ASN A 80 -7.17 -13.93 3.33
C ASN A 80 -8.06 -13.30 2.25
N ALA A 81 -8.77 -14.11 1.46
CA ALA A 81 -9.73 -13.61 0.47
C ALA A 81 -10.86 -12.82 1.15
N LYS A 82 -11.42 -13.36 2.24
CA LYS A 82 -12.46 -12.69 3.03
C LYS A 82 -11.97 -11.36 3.63
N GLU A 83 -10.76 -11.30 4.17
CA GLU A 83 -10.22 -10.05 4.72
C GLU A 83 -9.96 -9.01 3.62
N ARG A 84 -9.48 -9.44 2.44
CA ARG A 84 -9.35 -8.54 1.30
C ARG A 84 -10.69 -7.94 0.89
N GLU A 85 -11.76 -8.74 0.86
CA GLU A 85 -13.10 -8.27 0.56
C GLU A 85 -13.62 -7.29 1.62
N ARG A 86 -13.40 -7.59 2.91
CA ARG A 86 -13.74 -6.67 4.01
C ARG A 86 -13.06 -5.31 3.84
N ILE A 87 -11.76 -5.30 3.53
CA ILE A 87 -10.98 -4.08 3.31
C ILE A 87 -11.42 -3.36 2.03
N ARG A 88 -11.80 -4.09 0.97
CA ARG A 88 -12.35 -3.51 -0.26
C ARG A 88 -13.66 -2.76 0.03
N ASN A 89 -14.57 -3.37 0.78
CA ASN A 89 -15.84 -2.74 1.17
C ASN A 89 -15.61 -1.49 2.03
N LEU A 90 -14.69 -1.57 3.00
CA LEU A 90 -14.28 -0.41 3.80
C LEU A 90 -13.73 0.73 2.93
N ASN A 91 -12.82 0.41 2.00
CA ASN A 91 -12.22 1.41 1.13
C ASN A 91 -13.24 2.01 0.14
N SER A 92 -14.23 1.23 -0.29
CA SER A 92 -15.36 1.73 -1.09
C SER A 92 -16.16 2.78 -0.33
N GLY A 93 -16.51 2.52 0.94
CA GLY A 93 -17.17 3.51 1.80
C GLY A 93 -16.34 4.78 1.98
N PHE A 94 -15.02 4.66 2.16
CA PHE A 94 -14.12 5.82 2.20
C PHE A 94 -14.10 6.62 0.89
N SER A 95 -14.22 5.97 -0.26
CA SER A 95 -14.31 6.66 -1.56
C SER A 95 -15.62 7.43 -1.69
N GLN A 96 -16.74 6.84 -1.28
CA GLN A 96 -18.03 7.54 -1.24
C GLN A 96 -18.03 8.71 -0.27
N LEU A 97 -17.41 8.56 0.90
CA LEU A 97 -17.28 9.66 1.85
C LEU A 97 -16.51 10.85 1.24
N ARG A 98 -15.43 10.58 0.49
CA ARG A 98 -14.66 11.64 -0.18
C ARG A 98 -15.46 12.40 -1.23
N THR A 99 -16.43 11.77 -1.89
CA THR A 99 -17.28 12.47 -2.87
C THR A 99 -18.29 13.41 -2.22
N LEU A 100 -18.66 13.15 -0.96
CA LEU A 100 -19.62 13.98 -0.21
C LEU A 100 -18.95 15.16 0.50
N VAL A 101 -17.66 15.08 0.83
CA VAL A 101 -16.95 16.12 1.58
C VAL A 101 -16.45 17.22 0.62
N PRO A 102 -16.95 18.48 0.70
CA PRO A 102 -16.73 19.50 -0.33
C PRO A 102 -15.32 20.12 -0.39
N LEU A 103 -14.43 19.82 0.56
CA LEU A 103 -13.17 20.54 0.75
C LEU A 103 -11.93 19.73 0.36
N MET A 104 -12.10 18.64 -0.38
CA MET A 104 -11.00 17.75 -0.75
C MET A 104 -10.43 18.16 -2.12
N PRO A 105 -9.12 18.51 -2.21
CA PRO A 105 -8.49 18.83 -3.49
C PRO A 105 -8.68 17.67 -4.48
N ARG A 106 -9.22 17.94 -5.68
CA ARG A 106 -9.44 16.89 -6.69
C ARG A 106 -8.12 16.26 -7.15
N ASP A 107 -7.02 17.02 -7.10
CA ASP A 107 -5.71 16.60 -7.57
C ASP A 107 -4.91 15.76 -6.55
N ARG A 108 -5.30 15.77 -5.26
CA ARG A 108 -4.61 14.99 -4.22
C ARG A 108 -5.60 14.22 -3.37
N ARG A 109 -5.55 12.89 -3.47
CA ARG A 109 -6.37 11.98 -2.66
C ARG A 109 -6.09 12.21 -1.17
N PRO A 110 -7.06 12.68 -0.37
CA PRO A 110 -6.87 12.92 1.05
C PRO A 110 -6.68 11.60 1.81
N SER A 111 -5.85 11.65 2.87
CA SER A 111 -5.62 10.48 3.72
C SER A 111 -6.92 10.05 4.41
N LYS A 112 -6.97 8.82 4.94
CA LYS A 112 -8.13 8.33 5.69
C LYS A 112 -8.44 9.24 6.89
N ALA A 113 -7.41 9.67 7.61
CA ALA A 113 -7.56 10.55 8.76
C ALA A 113 -8.08 11.94 8.36
N ASP A 114 -7.54 12.52 7.29
CA ASP A 114 -7.98 13.83 6.79
C ASP A 114 -9.43 13.79 6.31
N THR A 115 -9.82 12.72 5.61
CA THR A 115 -11.20 12.50 5.15
C THR A 115 -12.17 12.50 6.34
N LEU A 116 -11.83 11.78 7.43
CA LEU A 116 -12.67 11.74 8.63
C LEU A 116 -12.75 13.08 9.34
N ARG A 117 -11.62 13.80 9.47
CA ARG A 117 -11.59 15.15 10.07
C ARG A 117 -12.46 16.13 9.29
N ALA A 118 -12.29 16.16 7.97
CA ALA A 118 -13.04 17.05 7.09
C ALA A 118 -14.54 16.72 7.08
N ALA A 119 -14.91 15.43 7.09
CA ALA A 119 -16.31 15.02 7.21
C ALA A 119 -16.94 15.50 8.53
N ALA A 120 -16.26 15.35 9.65
CA ALA A 120 -16.77 15.80 10.95
C ALA A 120 -16.91 17.33 11.02
N GLN A 121 -15.99 18.07 10.40
CA GLN A 121 -16.11 19.53 10.27
C GLN A 121 -17.28 19.91 9.36
N TYR A 122 -17.48 19.20 8.26
CA TYR A 122 -18.57 19.47 7.33
C TYR A 122 -19.94 19.25 7.97
N ILE A 123 -20.12 18.17 8.74
CA ILE A 123 -21.35 17.93 9.51
C ILE A 123 -21.63 19.10 10.47
N ARG A 124 -20.61 19.58 11.20
CA ARG A 124 -20.75 20.73 12.12
C ARG A 124 -21.12 22.02 11.39
N LEU A 125 -20.54 22.25 10.20
CA LEU A 125 -20.86 23.42 9.39
C LEU A 125 -22.31 23.39 8.91
N LEU A 126 -22.77 22.25 8.37
CA LEU A 126 -24.17 22.09 7.96
C LEU A 126 -25.13 22.29 9.15
N TRP A 127 -24.78 21.79 10.33
CA TRP A 127 -25.54 22.00 11.55
C TRP A 127 -25.63 23.49 11.96
N GLY A 128 -24.56 24.26 11.80
CA GLY A 128 -24.57 25.72 12.00
C GLY A 128 -25.52 26.43 11.02
N VAL A 129 -25.39 26.13 9.73
CA VAL A 129 -26.24 26.71 8.68
C VAL A 129 -27.73 26.44 8.93
N LEU A 130 -28.08 25.22 9.38
CA LEU A 130 -29.47 24.87 9.69
C LEU A 130 -30.04 25.62 10.90
N GLN A 131 -29.22 25.92 11.90
CA GLN A 131 -29.64 26.75 13.04
C GLN A 131 -29.84 28.21 12.62
N ASP A 132 -28.89 28.75 11.85
CA ASP A 132 -28.94 30.15 11.39
C ASP A 132 -30.14 30.41 10.46
N THR A 133 -30.54 29.40 9.68
CA THR A 133 -31.69 29.45 8.77
C THR A 133 -33.03 29.08 9.45
N GLY A 134 -33.03 28.83 10.76
CA GLY A 134 -34.25 28.52 11.53
C GLY A 134 -34.86 27.14 11.24
N GLY A 135 -34.14 26.27 10.52
CA GLY A 135 -34.62 24.94 10.09
C GLY A 135 -34.55 23.87 11.17
N CYS A 136 -33.78 24.08 12.24
CA CYS A 136 -33.71 23.17 13.39
C CYS A 136 -34.62 23.65 14.54
N GLN A 137 -35.94 23.63 14.34
CA GLN A 137 -36.84 23.50 15.50
C GLN A 137 -36.72 22.07 16.00
N VAL A 138 -35.69 21.80 16.82
CA VAL A 138 -35.67 20.59 17.63
C VAL A 138 -36.87 20.71 18.54
N GLY A 139 -37.90 19.90 18.27
CA GLY A 139 -39.13 19.90 19.03
C GLY A 139 -38.83 19.67 20.50
N SER A 140 -38.90 20.75 21.27
CA SER A 140 -39.21 20.70 22.69
C SER A 140 -40.60 20.10 22.81
N GLN A 141 -40.69 18.80 23.11
CA GLN A 141 -41.91 18.23 23.65
C GLN A 141 -41.61 16.99 24.48
N ASN A 142 -41.88 17.17 25.78
CA ASN A 142 -41.97 16.24 26.92
C ASN A 142 -40.68 15.68 27.53
#